data_AF-A0A6G8FV24-F1
#
_entry.id   AF-A0A6G8FV24-F1
#
_cell.length_a   1.000
_cell.length_b   1.000
_cell.length_c   1.000
_cell.angle_alpha   90.00
_cell.angle_beta   90.00
_cell.angle_gamma   90.00
#
_symmetry.space_group_name_H-M   'P 1'
#
loop_
_entity.id
_entity.type
_entity.pdbx_description
1 polymer ?
#
loop_
_entity_poly.entity_id
_entity_poly.type
_entity_poly.pdbx_seq_one_letter_code
_entity_poly.pdbx_strand_id
1 'polypeptide(L)'
;MLNLVLSTGTVGPDVRAFDAGASARIASWTPLGWSWGLPYDVATGRWWQAGVQLVLAVALVVLLWEVWVRQLARTLTSPMTAGGGQRIGRARLLPAALGHSPTATIAARRIRAWYRDSRLVSIALRTAVLPVFFVVQSALTGSGAFAGVGVVTLAVFAGLTLMNDLAFDGPAWWVHVSTGVRGWEDRLGRALASTIVFGPVLVVTFVVAASLGLLAPVVPWAGVSIAAFLASLGLAVGVGAVLPGTAPRTGGNPFAASSGGAAQGCLTALISFVGPLVLVLPVGVAAALTAGSPVGRWVVLVLAVAYGGALLLAGVVLGGRRLDERAPEMLGQLAHAQI
;
A
#
# COMPACT_ATOMS: atom_id res chain seq x y z
N MET A 1 10.16 12.54 -23.43
CA MET A 1 10.84 11.74 -24.47
C MET A 1 10.45 10.25 -24.48
N LEU A 2 9.96 9.65 -23.39
CA LEU A 2 9.48 8.24 -23.42
C LEU A 2 8.27 8.01 -24.35
N ASN A 3 7.39 9.02 -24.48
CA ASN A 3 6.18 8.94 -25.31
C ASN A 3 6.46 8.87 -26.83
N LEU A 4 7.64 9.30 -27.28
CA LEU A 4 8.03 9.24 -28.69
C LEU A 4 8.46 7.83 -29.13
N VAL A 5 8.67 6.91 -28.18
CA VAL A 5 9.20 5.57 -28.47
C VAL A 5 8.13 4.48 -28.38
N LEU A 6 6.98 4.75 -27.74
CA LEU A 6 6.00 3.71 -27.37
C LEU A 6 4.65 3.78 -28.11
N SER A 7 4.23 4.95 -28.59
CA SER A 7 3.02 5.08 -29.42
C SER A 7 3.17 6.22 -30.42
N THR A 8 2.65 6.02 -31.62
CA THR A 8 2.54 7.06 -32.65
C THR A 8 1.07 7.38 -32.87
N GLY A 9 0.69 8.66 -32.79
CA GLY A 9 -0.69 9.11 -33.00
C GLY A 9 -1.26 9.92 -31.83
N THR A 10 -2.18 10.82 -32.15
CA THR A 10 -2.92 11.63 -31.17
C THR A 10 -4.09 10.84 -30.61
N VAL A 11 -4.35 10.96 -29.31
CA VAL A 11 -5.58 10.42 -28.70
C VAL A 11 -6.74 11.30 -29.16
N GLY A 12 -7.32 10.97 -30.31
CA GLY A 12 -8.52 11.58 -30.86
C GLY A 12 -9.78 10.73 -30.59
N PRO A 13 -10.98 11.21 -30.97
CA PRO A 13 -12.22 10.44 -30.89
C PRO A 13 -12.22 9.19 -31.79
N ASP A 14 -11.25 9.09 -32.70
CA ASP A 14 -11.08 7.99 -33.63
C ASP A 14 -10.02 7.01 -33.09
N VAL A 15 -10.47 5.91 -32.49
CA VAL A 15 -9.60 4.86 -31.87
C VAL A 15 -8.63 4.26 -32.88
N ARG A 16 -8.92 4.39 -34.18
CA ARG A 16 -8.08 3.92 -35.30
C ARG A 16 -6.83 4.78 -35.54
N ALA A 17 -6.77 6.01 -35.00
CA ALA A 17 -5.62 6.90 -35.15
C ALA A 17 -4.51 6.65 -34.11
N PHE A 18 -4.75 5.77 -33.14
CA PHE A 18 -3.79 5.41 -32.09
C PHE A 18 -2.98 4.17 -32.48
N ASP A 19 -1.73 4.35 -32.90
CA ASP A 19 -0.82 3.23 -33.18
C ASP A 19 -0.15 2.76 -31.88
N ALA A 20 -0.77 1.76 -31.26
CA ALA A 20 -0.26 1.04 -30.11
C ALA A 20 0.72 -0.08 -30.48
N GLY A 21 1.07 -0.25 -31.75
CA GLY A 21 1.80 -1.42 -32.25
C GLY A 21 3.17 -1.61 -31.58
N ALA A 22 3.89 -0.52 -31.28
CA ALA A 22 5.17 -0.59 -30.57
C ALA A 22 5.00 -1.03 -29.11
N SER A 23 4.03 -0.44 -28.40
CA SER A 23 3.67 -0.83 -27.04
C SER A 23 3.18 -2.28 -26.95
N ALA A 24 2.34 -2.71 -27.89
CA ALA A 24 1.83 -4.08 -27.97
C ALA A 24 2.97 -5.09 -28.20
N ARG A 25 3.93 -4.76 -29.07
CA ARG A 25 5.13 -5.58 -29.28
C ARG A 25 5.96 -5.69 -28.01
N ILE A 26 6.25 -4.58 -27.33
CA ILE A 26 7.07 -4.60 -26.10
C ILE A 26 6.34 -5.36 -24.99
N ALA A 27 5.04 -5.12 -24.81
CA ALA A 27 4.22 -5.82 -23.84
C ALA A 27 4.15 -7.33 -24.12
N SER A 28 4.06 -7.73 -25.40
CA SER A 28 3.98 -9.14 -25.81
C SER A 28 5.22 -9.97 -25.44
N TRP A 29 6.36 -9.33 -25.14
CA TRP A 29 7.57 -10.02 -24.69
C TRP A 29 7.65 -10.22 -23.17
N THR A 30 6.67 -9.72 -22.42
CA THR A 30 6.58 -9.99 -20.98
C THR A 30 5.95 -11.35 -20.71
N PRO A 31 6.26 -12.02 -19.58
CA PRO A 31 5.67 -13.33 -19.26
C PRO A 31 4.13 -13.34 -19.28
N LEU A 32 3.50 -12.24 -18.88
CA LEU A 32 2.04 -12.05 -18.93
C LEU A 32 1.53 -11.67 -20.34
N GLY A 33 2.40 -11.12 -21.18
CA GLY A 33 2.10 -10.68 -22.52
C GLY A 33 2.21 -11.77 -23.58
N TRP A 34 2.92 -12.88 -23.32
CA TRP A 34 3.06 -13.98 -24.27
C TRP A 34 1.71 -14.57 -24.69
N SER A 35 0.73 -14.69 -23.79
CA SER A 35 -0.61 -15.16 -24.15
C SER A 35 -1.44 -14.10 -24.88
N TRP A 36 -1.24 -12.82 -24.56
CA TRP A 36 -2.03 -11.72 -25.12
C TRP A 36 -1.49 -11.18 -26.46
N GLY A 37 -0.22 -11.42 -26.79
CA GLY A 37 0.38 -11.09 -28.08
C GLY A 37 -0.05 -12.02 -29.21
N LEU A 38 -0.49 -13.25 -28.87
CA LEU A 38 -0.82 -14.30 -29.85
C LEU A 38 -1.85 -13.88 -30.91
N PRO A 39 -3.02 -13.30 -30.57
CA PRO A 39 -4.00 -12.91 -31.58
C PRO A 39 -3.45 -11.81 -32.52
N TYR A 40 -2.60 -10.92 -32.00
CA TYR A 40 -1.99 -9.84 -32.77
C TYR A 40 -0.91 -10.35 -33.75
N ASP A 41 -0.05 -11.27 -33.30
CA ASP A 41 0.99 -11.84 -34.15
C ASP A 41 0.42 -12.75 -35.23
N VAL A 42 -0.68 -13.46 -34.95
CA VAL A 42 -1.45 -14.22 -35.95
C VAL A 42 -2.12 -13.28 -36.96
N ALA A 43 -2.79 -12.23 -36.49
CA ALA A 43 -3.47 -11.26 -37.37
C ALA A 43 -2.51 -10.48 -38.27
N THR A 44 -1.27 -10.29 -37.84
CA THR A 44 -0.22 -9.60 -38.62
C THR A 44 0.67 -10.54 -39.43
N GLY A 45 0.35 -11.84 -39.48
CA GLY A 45 1.05 -12.85 -40.29
C GLY A 45 2.41 -13.30 -39.75
N ARG A 46 2.73 -12.99 -38.50
CA ARG A 46 4.02 -13.29 -37.85
C ARG A 46 3.98 -14.63 -37.12
N TRP A 47 3.72 -15.68 -37.86
CA TRP A 47 3.53 -17.05 -37.33
C TRP A 47 4.69 -17.57 -36.47
N TRP A 48 5.93 -17.20 -36.81
CA TRP A 48 7.10 -17.56 -36.00
C TRP A 48 7.05 -16.95 -34.59
N GLN A 49 6.72 -15.66 -34.49
CA GLN A 49 6.65 -14.96 -33.20
C GLN A 49 5.50 -15.47 -32.35
N ALA A 50 4.34 -15.73 -32.98
CA ALA A 50 3.22 -16.40 -32.33
C ALA A 50 3.61 -17.79 -31.80
N GLY A 51 4.35 -18.58 -32.58
CA GLY A 51 4.85 -19.89 -32.15
C GLY A 51 5.75 -19.80 -30.91
N VAL A 52 6.71 -18.87 -30.91
CA VAL A 52 7.63 -18.66 -29.77
C VAL A 52 6.85 -18.21 -28.53
N GLN A 53 5.94 -17.24 -28.66
CA GLN A 53 5.12 -16.77 -27.55
C GLN A 53 4.20 -17.87 -27.00
N LEU A 54 3.65 -18.73 -27.86
CA LEU A 54 2.84 -19.86 -27.42
C LEU A 54 3.67 -20.84 -26.58
N VAL A 55 4.87 -21.19 -27.05
CA VAL A 55 5.78 -22.08 -26.33
C VAL A 55 6.17 -21.47 -24.98
N LEU A 56 6.51 -20.18 -24.94
CA LEU A 56 6.85 -19.49 -23.70
C LEU A 56 5.66 -19.42 -22.73
N ALA A 57 4.45 -19.15 -23.22
CA ALA A 57 3.23 -19.15 -22.42
C ALA A 57 2.93 -20.53 -21.83
N VAL A 58 3.01 -21.60 -22.63
CA VAL A 58 2.82 -22.98 -22.16
C VAL A 58 3.90 -23.37 -21.16
N ALA A 59 5.17 -23.07 -21.45
CA ALA A 59 6.28 -23.33 -20.53
C ALA A 59 6.10 -22.61 -19.19
N LEU A 60 5.61 -21.37 -19.21
CA LEU A 60 5.29 -20.62 -18.00
C LEU A 60 4.18 -21.29 -17.19
N VAL A 61 3.10 -21.74 -17.84
CA VAL A 61 2.00 -22.46 -17.19
C VAL A 61 2.49 -23.75 -16.56
N VAL A 62 3.30 -24.54 -17.27
CA VAL A 62 3.87 -25.79 -16.76
C VAL A 62 4.80 -25.52 -15.57
N LEU A 63 5.67 -24.51 -15.66
CA LEU A 63 6.55 -24.12 -14.56
C LEU A 63 5.76 -23.69 -13.33
N LEU A 64 4.74 -22.85 -13.50
CA LEU A 64 3.87 -22.40 -12.40
C LEU A 64 3.10 -23.58 -11.79
N TRP A 65 2.62 -24.51 -12.61
CA TRP A 65 1.98 -25.73 -12.16
C TRP A 65 2.92 -26.60 -11.32
N GLU A 66 4.13 -26.85 -11.80
CA GLU A 66 5.17 -27.60 -11.08
C GLU A 66 5.52 -26.95 -9.74
N VAL A 67 5.72 -25.63 -9.73
CA VAL A 67 5.97 -24.87 -8.50
C VAL A 67 4.78 -24.99 -7.56
N TRP A 68 3.56 -24.85 -8.07
CA TRP A 68 2.35 -24.97 -7.27
C TRP A 68 2.20 -26.37 -6.66
N VAL A 69 2.35 -27.44 -7.44
CA VAL A 69 2.30 -28.83 -6.96
C VAL A 69 3.35 -29.08 -5.89
N ARG A 70 4.59 -28.64 -6.09
CA ARG A 70 5.68 -28.80 -5.10
C ARG A 70 5.39 -28.06 -3.80
N GLN A 71 4.88 -26.83 -3.89
CA GLN A 71 4.55 -26.03 -2.69
C GLN A 71 3.33 -26.60 -1.97
N LEU A 72 2.34 -27.10 -2.72
CA LEU A 72 1.19 -27.78 -2.14
C LEU A 72 1.60 -29.07 -1.43
N ALA A 73 2.41 -29.91 -2.07
CA ALA A 73 2.94 -31.13 -1.48
C ALA A 73 3.71 -30.83 -0.18
N ARG A 74 4.60 -29.83 -0.19
CA ARG A 74 5.32 -29.37 1.01
C ARG A 74 4.40 -28.91 2.12
N THR A 75 3.31 -28.21 1.78
CA THR A 75 2.33 -27.73 2.77
C THR A 75 1.54 -28.88 3.38
N LEU A 76 1.21 -29.90 2.58
CA LEU A 76 0.48 -31.10 3.02
C LEU A 76 1.34 -32.05 3.85
N THR A 77 2.66 -32.11 3.62
CA THR A 77 3.57 -33.02 4.33
C THR A 77 4.32 -32.36 5.48
N SER A 78 4.30 -31.03 5.60
CA SER A 78 4.95 -30.33 6.73
C SER A 78 3.95 -30.21 7.89
N PRO A 79 4.26 -30.73 9.08
CA PRO A 79 3.39 -30.54 10.23
C PRO A 79 3.25 -29.05 10.55
N MET A 80 2.01 -28.56 10.67
CA MET A 80 1.67 -27.16 11.00
C MET A 80 2.24 -26.73 12.37
N THR A 81 2.65 -27.70 13.18
CA THR A 81 3.23 -27.58 14.52
C THR A 81 4.61 -28.25 14.60
N ALA A 82 5.45 -28.11 13.58
CA ALA A 82 6.88 -28.27 13.84
C ALA A 82 7.29 -27.19 14.84
N GLY A 83 7.41 -27.58 16.12
CA GLY A 83 8.06 -26.83 17.18
C GLY A 83 9.55 -26.66 16.88
N GLY A 84 9.87 -26.07 15.74
CA GLY A 84 11.19 -25.60 15.42
C GLY A 84 11.43 -24.42 16.34
N GLY A 85 12.22 -24.64 17.39
CA GLY A 85 12.77 -23.58 18.21
C GLY A 85 13.37 -22.54 17.29
N GLN A 86 12.62 -21.48 17.01
CA GLN A 86 13.14 -20.33 16.29
C GLN A 86 14.28 -19.84 17.17
N ARG A 87 15.51 -19.90 16.64
CA ARG A 87 16.62 -19.19 17.25
C ARG A 87 16.18 -17.74 17.36
N ILE A 88 15.85 -17.31 18.57
CA ILE A 88 15.58 -15.92 18.89
C ILE A 88 16.93 -15.22 18.69
N GLY A 89 17.19 -14.81 17.44
CA GLY A 89 18.36 -14.01 17.14
C GLY A 89 18.35 -12.79 18.06
N ARG A 90 19.51 -12.44 18.62
CA ARG A 90 19.70 -11.23 19.43
C ARG A 90 19.53 -10.00 18.54
N ALA A 91 18.30 -9.73 18.10
CA ALA A 91 17.97 -8.64 17.21
C ALA A 91 17.87 -7.36 18.04
N ARG A 92 19.05 -6.86 18.43
CA ARG A 92 19.27 -5.66 19.26
C ARG A 92 19.23 -4.35 18.46
N LEU A 93 19.32 -4.41 17.13
CA LEU A 93 19.43 -3.21 16.27
C LEU A 93 18.20 -2.30 16.37
N LEU A 94 16.98 -2.85 16.25
CA LEU A 94 15.75 -2.04 16.32
C LEU A 94 15.53 -1.44 17.73
N PRO A 95 15.65 -2.22 18.84
CA PRO A 95 15.60 -1.63 20.18
C PRO A 95 16.72 -0.61 20.46
N ALA A 96 17.94 -0.85 19.95
CA ALA A 96 19.05 0.10 20.12
C ALA A 96 18.83 1.41 19.37
N ALA A 97 18.21 1.37 18.18
CA ALA A 97 17.93 2.55 17.37
C ALA A 97 16.69 3.34 17.82
N LEU A 98 15.62 2.66 18.22
CA LEU A 98 14.34 3.29 18.58
C LEU A 98 14.23 3.60 20.07
N GLY A 99 15.04 2.95 20.91
CA GLY A 99 15.00 3.06 22.36
C GLY A 99 14.07 2.03 23.03
N HIS A 100 13.83 2.25 24.33
CA HIS A 100 13.16 1.28 25.22
C HIS A 100 11.80 1.78 25.72
N SER A 101 11.24 2.85 25.14
CA SER A 101 9.89 3.31 25.50
C SER A 101 8.83 2.29 25.02
N PRO A 102 7.61 2.29 25.61
CA PRO A 102 6.51 1.46 25.13
C PRO A 102 6.24 1.65 23.64
N THR A 103 6.17 2.91 23.19
CA THR A 103 6.00 3.31 21.79
C THR A 103 7.09 2.72 20.88
N ALA A 104 8.36 2.82 21.27
CA ALA A 104 9.49 2.30 20.51
C ALA A 104 9.48 0.76 20.42
N THR A 105 9.10 0.10 21.51
CA THR A 105 8.99 -1.37 21.57
C THR A 105 7.90 -1.88 20.63
N ILE A 106 6.75 -1.20 20.61
CA ILE A 106 5.64 -1.51 19.70
C ILE A 106 6.05 -1.27 18.26
N ALA A 107 6.73 -0.14 17.99
CA ALA A 107 7.24 0.17 16.65
C ALA A 107 8.23 -0.90 16.16
N ALA A 108 9.22 -1.27 16.99
CA ALA A 108 10.21 -2.30 16.66
C ALA A 108 9.55 -3.67 16.38
N ARG A 109 8.57 -4.06 17.19
CA ARG A 109 7.79 -5.29 17.01
C ARG A 109 7.05 -5.26 15.67
N ARG A 110 6.39 -4.15 15.34
CA ARG A 110 5.61 -3.97 14.10
C ARG A 110 6.50 -3.97 12.86
N ILE A 111 7.62 -3.27 12.88
CA ILE A 111 8.61 -3.30 11.79
C ILE A 111 9.07 -4.74 11.54
N ARG A 112 9.37 -5.49 12.61
CA ARG A 112 9.76 -6.90 12.48
C ARG A 112 8.63 -7.78 11.91
N ALA A 113 7.38 -7.50 12.26
CA ALA A 113 6.22 -8.20 11.70
C ALA A 113 6.10 -7.96 10.19
N TRP A 114 6.32 -6.74 9.70
CA TRP A 114 6.28 -6.44 8.26
C TRP A 114 7.22 -7.30 7.40
N TYR A 115 8.41 -7.60 7.90
CA TYR A 115 9.38 -8.43 7.18
C TYR A 115 9.15 -9.93 7.32
N ARG A 116 8.44 -10.38 8.37
CA ARG A 116 8.27 -11.80 8.67
C ARG A 116 6.89 -12.34 8.30
N ASP A 117 5.88 -11.49 8.27
CA ASP A 117 4.51 -11.87 7.96
C ASP A 117 4.22 -11.67 6.47
N SER A 118 4.12 -12.78 5.73
CA SER A 118 3.79 -12.78 4.31
C SER A 118 2.43 -12.13 4.01
N ARG A 119 1.53 -12.06 5.00
CA ARG A 119 0.23 -11.41 4.84
C ARG A 119 0.37 -9.91 4.65
N LEU A 120 1.23 -9.27 5.44
CA LEU A 120 1.48 -7.83 5.33
C LEU A 120 2.11 -7.49 3.98
N VAL A 121 3.09 -8.30 3.53
CA VAL A 121 3.71 -8.16 2.20
C VAL A 121 2.68 -8.31 1.07
N SER A 122 1.78 -9.30 1.17
CA SER A 122 0.72 -9.51 0.17
C SER A 122 -0.27 -8.35 0.08
N ILE A 123 -0.51 -7.65 1.19
CA ILE A 123 -1.39 -6.47 1.23
C ILE A 123 -0.70 -5.30 0.56
N ALA A 124 0.56 -5.04 0.91
CA ALA A 124 1.36 -3.99 0.28
C ALA A 124 1.42 -4.17 -1.24
N LEU A 125 1.65 -5.39 -1.73
CA LEU A 125 1.71 -5.69 -3.16
C LEU A 125 0.37 -5.40 -3.86
N ARG A 126 -0.76 -5.81 -3.27
CA ARG A 126 -2.11 -5.54 -3.81
C ARG A 126 -2.43 -4.06 -3.84
N THR A 127 -2.07 -3.32 -2.78
CA THR A 127 -2.31 -1.88 -2.71
C THR A 127 -1.43 -1.06 -3.66
N ALA A 128 -0.30 -1.61 -4.12
CA ALA A 128 0.60 -0.93 -5.04
C ALA A 128 0.09 -0.90 -6.49
N VAL A 129 -0.90 -1.75 -6.85
CA VAL A 129 -1.40 -1.86 -8.24
C VAL A 129 -1.95 -0.53 -8.76
N LEU A 130 -2.82 0.14 -7.99
CA LEU A 130 -3.46 1.37 -8.43
C LEU A 130 -2.49 2.57 -8.53
N PRO A 131 -1.58 2.81 -7.57
CA PRO A 131 -0.50 3.79 -7.74
C PRO A 131 0.36 3.58 -8.99
N VAL A 132 0.77 2.33 -9.23
CA VAL A 132 1.59 1.98 -10.40
C VAL A 132 0.81 2.24 -11.69
N PHE A 133 -0.49 1.91 -11.72
CA PHE A 133 -1.36 2.23 -12.85
C PHE A 133 -1.33 3.72 -13.20
N PHE A 134 -1.45 4.62 -12.21
CA PHE A 134 -1.40 6.06 -12.46
C PHE A 134 -0.03 6.56 -12.95
N VAL A 135 1.07 6.00 -12.43
CA VAL A 135 2.42 6.34 -12.91
C VAL A 135 2.62 5.90 -14.35
N VAL A 136 2.16 4.68 -14.70
CA VAL A 136 2.17 4.19 -16.09
C VAL A 136 1.30 5.08 -16.98
N GLN A 137 0.11 5.45 -16.52
CA GLN A 137 -0.78 6.35 -17.25
C GLN A 137 -0.14 7.71 -17.51
N SER A 138 0.65 8.23 -16.56
CA SER A 138 1.42 9.45 -16.75
C SER A 138 2.47 9.31 -17.85
N ALA A 139 3.19 8.18 -17.87
CA ALA A 139 4.17 7.92 -18.92
C ALA A 139 3.53 7.81 -20.32
N LEU A 140 2.35 7.20 -20.42
CA LEU A 140 1.61 7.03 -21.68
C LEU A 140 0.93 8.32 -22.18
N THR A 141 0.37 9.12 -21.28
CA THR A 141 -0.35 10.35 -21.66
C THR A 141 0.56 11.57 -21.71
N GLY A 142 1.75 11.50 -21.11
CA GLY A 142 2.63 12.64 -20.90
C GLY A 142 2.08 13.66 -19.88
N SER A 143 0.97 13.36 -19.21
CA SER A 143 0.37 14.25 -18.21
C SER A 143 0.99 14.01 -16.84
N GLY A 144 1.69 15.04 -16.33
CA GLY A 144 2.29 15.00 -15.00
C GLY A 144 1.27 14.95 -13.85
N ALA A 145 0.01 15.30 -14.12
CA ALA A 145 -1.07 15.19 -13.13
C ALA A 145 -1.29 13.73 -12.70
N PHE A 146 -1.20 12.76 -13.63
CA PHE A 146 -1.35 11.35 -13.29
C PHE A 146 -0.21 10.83 -12.41
N ALA A 147 1.03 11.28 -12.61
CA ALA A 147 2.13 10.90 -11.73
C ALA A 147 1.90 11.44 -10.31
N GLY A 148 1.45 12.69 -10.20
CA GLY A 148 1.10 13.28 -8.91
C GLY A 148 -0.01 12.51 -8.20
N VAL A 149 -1.11 12.19 -8.91
CA VAL A 149 -2.21 11.37 -8.39
C VAL A 149 -1.70 9.98 -7.98
N GLY A 150 -0.80 9.37 -8.76
CA GLY A 150 -0.20 8.08 -8.42
C GLY A 150 0.59 8.12 -7.12
N VAL A 151 1.41 9.15 -6.91
CA VAL A 151 2.19 9.30 -5.67
C VAL A 151 1.28 9.60 -4.47
N VAL A 152 0.25 10.43 -4.64
CA VAL A 152 -0.74 10.69 -3.59
C VAL A 152 -1.52 9.42 -3.25
N THR A 153 -1.90 8.63 -4.26
CA THR A 153 -2.59 7.35 -4.06
C THR A 153 -1.71 6.36 -3.29
N LEU A 154 -0.40 6.32 -3.60
CA LEU A 154 0.57 5.51 -2.86
C LEU A 154 0.66 5.97 -1.40
N ALA A 155 0.71 7.28 -1.16
CA ALA A 155 0.72 7.87 0.18
C ALA A 155 -0.53 7.51 0.98
N VAL A 156 -1.71 7.61 0.36
CA VAL A 156 -2.98 7.22 0.99
C VAL A 156 -2.96 5.76 1.39
N PHE A 157 -2.67 4.85 0.44
CA PHE A 157 -2.70 3.42 0.74
C PHE A 157 -1.64 3.00 1.75
N ALA A 158 -0.44 3.58 1.69
CA ALA A 158 0.60 3.35 2.69
C ALA A 158 0.11 3.68 4.10
N GLY A 159 -0.59 4.82 4.28
CA GLY A 159 -1.17 5.18 5.57
C GLY A 159 -2.34 4.30 6.00
N LEU A 160 -3.19 3.89 5.05
CA LEU A 160 -4.34 3.02 5.32
C LEU A 160 -3.97 1.58 5.68
N THR A 161 -2.72 1.16 5.53
CA THR A 161 -2.26 -0.16 6.00
C THR A 161 -2.51 -0.37 7.49
N LEU A 162 -2.61 0.72 8.28
CA LEU A 162 -2.91 0.63 9.72
C LEU A 162 -4.37 0.36 10.05
N MET A 163 -5.28 0.46 9.08
CA MET A 163 -6.72 0.46 9.34
C MET A 163 -7.17 -0.81 10.08
N ASN A 164 -6.62 -1.95 9.67
CA ASN A 164 -6.95 -3.27 10.25
C ASN A 164 -5.82 -3.81 11.15
N ASP A 165 -4.86 -2.98 11.51
CA ASP A 165 -3.60 -3.40 12.16
C ASP A 165 -3.82 -4.04 13.53
N LEU A 166 -4.91 -3.67 14.21
CA LEU A 166 -5.37 -4.32 15.43
C LEU A 166 -5.89 -5.74 15.20
N ALA A 167 -6.66 -5.97 14.12
CA ALA A 167 -7.13 -7.32 13.77
C ALA A 167 -5.97 -8.27 13.43
N PHE A 168 -4.86 -7.76 12.88
CA PHE A 168 -3.63 -8.55 12.72
C PHE A 168 -3.00 -8.98 14.04
N ASP A 169 -3.10 -8.16 15.10
CA ASP A 169 -2.64 -8.55 16.44
C ASP A 169 -3.58 -9.58 17.08
N GLY A 170 -4.89 -9.46 16.79
CA GLY A 170 -5.92 -10.37 17.29
C GLY A 170 -5.88 -10.49 18.82
N PRO A 171 -6.04 -11.71 19.38
CA PRO A 171 -6.09 -11.88 20.83
C PRO A 171 -4.77 -11.52 21.53
N ALA A 172 -3.62 -11.54 20.83
CA ALA A 172 -2.32 -11.20 21.41
C ALA A 172 -2.22 -9.73 21.87
N TRP A 173 -3.19 -8.89 21.51
CA TRP A 173 -3.31 -7.53 22.01
C TRP A 173 -3.52 -7.47 23.54
N TRP A 174 -3.93 -8.57 24.20
CA TRP A 174 -4.06 -8.65 25.66
C TRP A 174 -2.81 -8.22 26.42
N VAL A 175 -1.62 -8.43 25.84
CA VAL A 175 -0.35 -8.02 26.44
C VAL A 175 -0.34 -6.52 26.70
N HIS A 176 -0.79 -5.70 25.75
CA HIS A 176 -0.81 -4.23 25.88
C HIS A 176 -1.66 -3.80 27.07
N VAL A 177 -2.84 -4.41 27.21
CA VAL A 177 -3.78 -4.16 28.30
C VAL A 177 -3.18 -4.59 29.64
N SER A 178 -2.63 -5.82 29.72
CA SER A 178 -2.06 -6.34 30.97
C SER A 178 -0.83 -5.56 31.46
N THR A 179 -0.05 -4.99 30.53
CA THR A 179 1.12 -4.17 30.86
C THR A 179 0.79 -2.69 31.11
N GLY A 180 -0.47 -2.29 30.94
CA GLY A 180 -0.92 -0.92 31.18
C GLY A 180 -0.36 0.11 30.18
N VAL A 181 -0.09 -0.30 28.94
CA VAL A 181 0.35 0.62 27.88
C VAL A 181 -0.77 1.64 27.60
N ARG A 182 -0.42 2.93 27.59
CA ARG A 182 -1.38 3.98 27.25
C ARG A 182 -1.76 3.86 25.78
N GLY A 183 -3.03 3.99 25.45
CA GLY A 183 -3.53 3.78 24.08
C GLY A 183 -2.83 4.69 23.06
N TRP A 184 -2.51 5.93 23.43
CA TRP A 184 -1.78 6.84 22.53
C TRP A 184 -0.35 6.35 22.23
N GLU A 185 0.31 5.66 23.16
CA GLU A 185 1.65 5.08 22.97
C GLU A 185 1.60 3.92 21.97
N ASP A 186 0.57 3.08 22.07
CA ASP A 186 0.34 2.01 21.10
C ASP A 186 0.01 2.55 19.71
N ARG A 187 -0.89 3.53 19.59
CA ARG A 187 -1.24 4.17 18.31
C ARG A 187 -0.03 4.84 17.68
N LEU A 188 0.75 5.60 18.46
CA LEU A 188 1.94 6.29 17.96
C LEU A 188 3.02 5.28 17.51
N GLY A 189 3.21 4.19 18.26
CA GLY A 189 4.19 3.16 17.90
C GLY A 189 3.88 2.49 16.56
N ARG A 190 2.59 2.24 16.28
CA ARG A 190 2.12 1.71 14.99
C ARG A 190 2.31 2.70 13.84
N ALA A 191 1.98 3.97 14.08
CA ALA A 191 2.19 5.04 13.10
C ALA A 191 3.68 5.19 12.76
N LEU A 192 4.55 5.20 13.77
CA LEU A 192 6.01 5.27 13.58
C LEU A 192 6.55 4.08 12.79
N ALA A 193 6.14 2.85 13.13
CA ALA A 193 6.56 1.66 12.38
C ALA A 193 6.21 1.76 10.89
N SER A 194 5.00 2.23 10.59
CA SER A 194 4.51 2.32 9.22
C SER A 194 5.17 3.47 8.45
N THR A 195 5.46 4.59 9.12
CA THR A 195 6.31 5.66 8.57
C THR A 195 7.72 5.16 8.24
N ILE A 196 8.31 4.32 9.10
CA ILE A 196 9.66 3.77 8.84
C ILE A 196 9.64 2.76 7.69
N VAL A 197 8.58 1.96 7.56
CA VAL A 197 8.46 0.95 6.49
C VAL A 197 8.11 1.58 5.14
N PHE A 198 7.11 2.46 5.10
CA PHE A 198 6.59 3.01 3.84
C PHE A 198 7.13 4.40 3.48
N GLY A 199 7.57 5.19 4.45
CA GLY A 199 8.14 6.52 4.22
C GLY A 199 9.29 6.50 3.20
N PRO A 200 10.29 5.61 3.31
CA PRO A 200 11.36 5.52 2.32
C PRO A 200 10.85 5.20 0.91
N VAL A 201 9.88 4.28 0.79
CA VAL A 201 9.28 3.91 -0.50
C VAL A 201 8.57 5.11 -1.14
N LEU A 202 7.81 5.87 -0.33
CA LEU A 202 7.14 7.09 -0.78
C LEU A 202 8.14 8.16 -1.24
N VAL A 203 9.20 8.40 -0.45
CA VAL A 203 10.23 9.38 -0.79
C VAL A 203 10.96 9.00 -2.06
N VAL A 204 11.40 7.73 -2.18
CA VAL A 204 12.07 7.24 -3.40
C VAL A 204 11.15 7.36 -4.61
N THR A 205 9.89 6.94 -4.51
CA THR A 205 8.93 7.04 -5.61
C THR A 205 8.70 8.49 -6.03
N PHE A 206 8.53 9.40 -5.07
CA PHE A 206 8.37 10.82 -5.33
C PHE A 206 9.61 11.42 -6.02
N VAL A 207 10.80 11.14 -5.49
CA VAL A 207 12.07 11.65 -6.04
C VAL A 207 12.30 11.13 -7.45
N VAL A 208 12.05 9.83 -7.70
CA VAL A 208 12.15 9.25 -9.05
C VAL A 208 11.17 9.94 -9.99
N ALA A 209 9.89 10.07 -9.62
CA ALA A 209 8.89 10.74 -10.45
C ALA A 209 9.24 12.23 -10.73
N ALA A 210 9.77 12.94 -9.73
CA ALA A 210 10.25 14.32 -9.89
C ALA A 210 11.47 14.40 -10.82
N SER A 211 12.45 13.49 -10.67
CA SER A 211 13.66 13.46 -11.49
C SER A 211 13.39 13.14 -12.95
N LEU A 212 12.33 12.38 -13.23
CA LEU A 212 11.86 12.08 -14.58
C LEU A 212 11.04 13.24 -15.20
N GLY A 213 10.86 14.35 -14.47
CA GLY A 213 10.06 15.48 -14.92
C GLY A 213 8.55 15.19 -14.97
N LEU A 214 8.10 14.11 -14.32
CA LEU A 214 6.68 13.74 -14.29
C LEU A 214 5.90 14.57 -13.27
N LEU A 215 6.57 15.17 -12.28
CA LEU A 215 5.93 16.01 -11.26
C LEU A 215 6.24 17.48 -11.52
N ALA A 216 5.27 18.22 -12.04
CA ALA A 216 5.35 19.66 -12.19
C ALA A 216 4.03 20.32 -11.74
N PRO A 217 4.07 21.30 -10.81
CA PRO A 217 5.20 21.74 -9.98
C PRO A 217 5.50 20.78 -8.81
N VAL A 218 6.79 20.52 -8.52
CA VAL A 218 7.24 19.52 -7.52
C VAL A 218 6.77 19.86 -6.09
N VAL A 219 6.95 21.10 -5.64
CA VAL A 219 6.73 21.49 -4.22
C VAL A 219 5.29 21.30 -3.76
N PRO A 220 4.25 21.73 -4.49
CA PRO A 220 2.86 21.48 -4.11
C PRO A 220 2.53 19.98 -4.08
N TRP A 221 3.02 19.19 -5.04
CA TRP A 221 2.84 17.73 -5.03
C TRP A 221 3.49 17.06 -3.82
N ALA A 222 4.64 17.56 -3.37
CA ALA A 222 5.26 17.09 -2.12
C ALA A 222 4.34 17.37 -0.93
N GLY A 223 3.82 18.60 -0.82
CA GLY A 223 2.89 18.98 0.24
C GLY A 223 1.64 18.09 0.27
N VAL A 224 0.96 17.93 -0.87
CA VAL A 224 -0.24 17.09 -0.97
C VAL A 224 0.08 15.63 -0.62
N SER A 225 1.21 15.09 -1.05
CA SER A 225 1.61 13.71 -0.75
C SER A 225 1.91 13.49 0.74
N ILE A 226 2.60 14.45 1.38
CA ILE A 226 2.89 14.39 2.82
C ILE A 226 1.59 14.49 3.62
N ALA A 227 0.71 15.45 3.29
CA ALA A 227 -0.59 15.58 3.95
C ALA A 227 -1.43 14.31 3.77
N ALA A 228 -1.44 13.73 2.57
CA ALA A 228 -2.17 12.49 2.29
C ALA A 228 -1.67 11.30 3.12
N PHE A 229 -0.35 11.14 3.24
CA PHE A 229 0.22 10.09 4.07
C PHE A 229 -0.15 10.25 5.55
N LEU A 230 0.08 11.45 6.11
CA LEU A 230 -0.18 11.73 7.52
C LEU A 230 -1.68 11.69 7.87
N ALA A 231 -2.54 12.25 7.01
CA ALA A 231 -3.98 12.20 7.16
C ALA A 231 -4.50 10.76 7.12
N SER A 232 -4.00 9.94 6.19
CA SER A 232 -4.41 8.54 6.06
C SER A 232 -3.92 7.70 7.24
N LEU A 233 -2.71 7.94 7.75
CA LEU A 233 -2.24 7.33 8.99
C LEU A 233 -3.16 7.71 10.16
N GLY A 234 -3.43 9.00 10.37
CA GLY A 234 -4.29 9.50 11.45
C GLY A 234 -5.69 8.92 11.40
N LEU A 235 -6.30 8.92 10.21
CA LEU A 235 -7.60 8.31 9.97
C LEU A 235 -7.57 6.80 10.27
N ALA A 236 -6.53 6.07 9.82
CA ALA A 236 -6.41 4.64 10.05
C ALA A 236 -6.24 4.29 11.54
N VAL A 237 -5.38 5.00 12.29
CA VAL A 237 -5.22 4.73 13.73
C VAL A 237 -6.46 5.07 14.56
N GLY A 238 -7.21 6.11 14.15
CA GLY A 238 -8.45 6.50 14.81
C GLY A 238 -9.60 5.55 14.51
N VAL A 239 -9.87 5.30 13.22
CA VAL A 239 -10.97 4.43 12.78
C VAL A 239 -10.72 2.98 13.19
N GLY A 240 -9.48 2.49 13.09
CA GLY A 240 -9.13 1.14 13.51
C GLY A 240 -9.34 0.87 15.01
N ALA A 241 -9.37 1.91 15.86
CA ALA A 241 -9.71 1.79 17.28
C ALA A 241 -11.22 1.65 17.55
N VAL A 242 -12.07 1.87 16.53
CA VAL A 242 -13.53 1.71 16.61
C VAL A 242 -13.98 0.49 15.81
N LEU A 243 -13.42 0.33 14.61
CA LEU A 243 -13.73 -0.71 13.64
C LEU A 243 -12.43 -1.42 13.25
N PRO A 244 -11.89 -2.32 14.09
CA PRO A 244 -10.59 -2.97 13.84
C PRO A 244 -10.58 -3.89 12.61
N GLY A 245 -11.76 -4.18 12.05
CA GLY A 245 -11.92 -5.03 10.87
C GLY A 245 -11.72 -6.51 11.19
N THR A 246 -11.47 -7.27 10.13
CA THR A 246 -11.11 -8.69 10.20
C THR A 246 -9.77 -8.90 9.54
N ALA A 247 -9.05 -9.93 9.97
CA ALA A 247 -7.78 -10.30 9.38
C ALA A 247 -7.72 -11.83 9.24
N PRO A 248 -6.98 -12.38 8.27
CA PRO A 248 -6.74 -13.82 8.22
C PRO A 248 -6.18 -14.36 9.54
N ARG A 249 -6.27 -15.67 9.77
CA ARG A 249 -5.55 -16.30 10.90
C ARG A 249 -4.03 -16.26 10.71
N THR A 250 -3.29 -16.19 11.82
CA THR A 250 -1.82 -16.27 11.82
C THR A 250 -1.38 -17.61 11.23
N GLY A 251 -0.49 -17.59 10.24
CA GLY A 251 -0.10 -18.80 9.49
C GLY A 251 -1.15 -19.30 8.48
N GLY A 252 -2.31 -18.66 8.38
CA GLY A 252 -3.34 -18.93 7.38
C GLY A 252 -3.05 -18.29 6.03
N ASN A 253 -3.89 -18.60 5.03
CA ASN A 253 -3.73 -18.09 3.66
C ASN A 253 -3.94 -16.55 3.61
N PRO A 254 -2.95 -15.77 3.15
CA PRO A 254 -3.07 -14.30 3.02
C PRO A 254 -4.11 -13.85 1.97
N PHE A 255 -4.56 -14.76 1.10
CA PHE A 255 -5.59 -14.52 0.08
C PHE A 255 -6.96 -15.08 0.45
N ALA A 256 -7.11 -15.66 1.64
CA ALA A 256 -8.43 -16.08 2.11
C ALA A 256 -9.36 -14.88 2.24
N ALA A 257 -10.56 -15.00 1.67
CA ALA A 257 -11.61 -14.01 1.84
C ALA A 257 -12.18 -14.12 3.26
N SER A 258 -12.16 -13.03 4.01
CA SER A 258 -12.87 -12.94 5.29
C SER A 258 -14.36 -12.78 5.01
N SER A 259 -15.16 -13.84 5.20
CA SER A 259 -16.61 -13.83 4.96
C SER A 259 -17.44 -13.26 6.14
N GLY A 260 -16.79 -12.72 7.19
CA GLY A 260 -17.45 -12.12 8.34
C GLY A 260 -17.56 -10.59 8.24
N GLY A 261 -18.76 -10.04 8.46
CA GLY A 261 -18.97 -8.61 8.70
C GLY A 261 -19.08 -7.74 7.45
N ALA A 262 -19.82 -8.16 6.42
CA ALA A 262 -19.96 -7.42 5.15
C ALA A 262 -20.36 -5.95 5.32
N ALA A 263 -21.24 -5.62 6.28
CA ALA A 263 -21.62 -4.24 6.57
C ALA A 263 -20.47 -3.41 7.15
N GLN A 264 -19.71 -3.98 8.10
CA GLN A 264 -18.52 -3.34 8.66
C GLN A 264 -17.42 -3.20 7.61
N GLY A 265 -17.19 -4.22 6.79
CA GLY A 265 -16.23 -4.18 5.69
C GLY A 265 -16.60 -3.14 4.62
N CYS A 266 -17.89 -3.00 4.29
CA CYS A 266 -18.37 -1.95 3.40
C CYS A 266 -18.15 -0.56 4.00
N LEU A 267 -18.46 -0.38 5.28
CA LEU A 267 -18.26 0.89 5.98
C LEU A 267 -16.77 1.26 6.07
N THR A 268 -15.90 0.32 6.44
CA THR A 268 -14.45 0.58 6.47
C THR A 268 -13.90 0.84 5.07
N ALA A 269 -14.37 0.14 4.04
CA ALA A 269 -14.01 0.41 2.66
C ALA A 269 -14.45 1.82 2.22
N LEU A 270 -15.68 2.23 2.56
CA LEU A 270 -16.19 3.57 2.26
C LEU A 270 -15.35 4.65 2.96
N ILE A 271 -15.05 4.46 4.26
CA ILE A 271 -14.20 5.37 5.03
C ILE A 271 -12.78 5.42 4.46
N SER A 272 -12.21 4.27 4.09
CA SER A 272 -10.88 4.18 3.48
C SER A 272 -10.81 4.86 2.11
N PHE A 273 -11.90 4.86 1.34
CA PHE A 273 -11.91 5.48 0.00
C PHE A 273 -12.23 6.98 0.08
N VAL A 274 -13.27 7.36 0.82
CA VAL A 274 -13.77 8.74 0.88
C VAL A 274 -13.00 9.58 1.91
N GLY A 275 -12.64 8.99 3.05
CA GLY A 275 -12.03 9.70 4.17
C GLY A 275 -10.73 10.42 3.80
N PRO A 276 -9.73 9.74 3.22
CA PRO A 276 -8.51 10.40 2.76
C PRO A 276 -8.77 11.46 1.69
N LEU A 277 -9.72 11.22 0.77
CA LEU A 277 -10.11 12.19 -0.25
C LEU A 277 -10.61 13.50 0.37
N VAL A 278 -11.51 13.41 1.35
CA VAL A 278 -12.05 14.56 2.09
C VAL A 278 -10.98 15.25 2.91
N LEU A 279 -10.13 14.50 3.61
CA LEU A 279 -9.06 15.07 4.44
C LEU A 279 -7.96 15.74 3.62
N VAL A 280 -7.65 15.24 2.42
CA VAL A 280 -6.60 15.81 1.56
C VAL A 280 -7.13 17.01 0.75
N LEU A 281 -8.44 17.08 0.52
CA LEU A 281 -9.08 18.12 -0.30
C LEU A 281 -8.66 19.55 0.06
N PRO A 282 -8.61 19.99 1.34
CA PRO A 282 -8.21 21.37 1.68
C PRO A 282 -6.78 21.70 1.23
N VAL A 283 -5.86 20.74 1.34
CA VAL A 283 -4.47 20.90 0.91
C VAL A 283 -4.37 20.90 -0.61
N GLY A 284 -5.13 20.04 -1.30
CA GLY A 284 -5.22 20.03 -2.76
C GLY A 284 -5.77 21.34 -3.33
N VAL A 285 -6.83 21.89 -2.72
CA VAL A 285 -7.40 23.19 -3.09
C VAL A 285 -6.39 24.31 -2.84
N ALA A 286 -5.74 24.34 -1.68
CA ALA A 286 -4.70 25.33 -1.39
C ALA A 286 -3.52 25.25 -2.37
N ALA A 287 -3.09 24.05 -2.74
CA ALA A 287 -2.06 23.81 -3.75
C ALA A 287 -2.46 24.35 -5.13
N ALA A 288 -3.71 24.13 -5.54
CA ALA A 288 -4.24 24.64 -6.81
C ALA A 288 -4.33 26.17 -6.83
N LEU A 289 -4.87 26.77 -5.77
CA LEU A 289 -5.04 28.23 -5.65
C LEU A 289 -3.70 28.98 -5.62
N THR A 290 -2.63 28.34 -5.14
CA THR A 290 -1.30 28.96 -5.01
C THR A 290 -0.33 28.57 -6.13
N ALA A 291 -0.79 27.83 -7.15
CA ALA A 291 0.06 27.28 -8.20
C ALA A 291 0.88 28.34 -8.96
N GLY A 292 0.36 29.56 -9.10
CA GLY A 292 1.04 30.69 -9.76
C GLY A 292 1.99 31.50 -8.87
N SER A 293 2.02 31.26 -7.56
CA SER A 293 2.81 32.05 -6.60
C SER A 293 4.08 31.31 -6.15
N PRO A 294 5.29 31.87 -6.38
CA PRO A 294 6.55 31.28 -5.92
C PRO A 294 6.65 31.13 -4.40
N VAL A 295 5.97 32.00 -3.65
CA VAL A 295 5.89 31.96 -2.18
C VAL A 295 4.78 31.00 -1.74
N GLY A 296 3.64 31.03 -2.44
CA GLY A 296 2.47 30.22 -2.13
C GLY A 296 2.76 28.72 -2.08
N ARG A 297 3.58 28.19 -3.00
CA ARG A 297 3.99 26.77 -2.99
C ARG A 297 4.68 26.32 -1.70
N TRP A 298 5.51 27.18 -1.10
CA TRP A 298 6.21 26.87 0.15
C TRP A 298 5.28 27.00 1.35
N VAL A 299 4.38 27.99 1.33
CA VAL A 299 3.32 28.13 2.34
C VAL A 299 2.45 26.89 2.36
N VAL A 300 2.02 26.38 1.20
CA VAL A 300 1.24 25.15 1.10
C VAL A 300 2.00 23.95 1.65
N LEU A 301 3.30 23.82 1.38
CA LEU A 301 4.10 22.74 1.94
C LEU A 301 4.10 22.76 3.48
N VAL A 302 4.34 23.92 4.08
CA VAL A 302 4.34 24.08 5.55
C VAL A 302 2.96 23.79 6.13
N LEU A 303 1.91 24.34 5.53
CA LEU A 303 0.53 24.10 5.95
C LEU A 303 0.13 22.63 5.81
N ALA A 304 0.57 21.96 4.74
CA ALA A 304 0.32 20.54 4.52
C ALA A 304 0.96 19.66 5.60
N VAL A 305 2.21 19.96 5.97
CA VAL A 305 2.91 19.26 7.06
C VAL A 305 2.21 19.50 8.40
N ALA A 306 1.88 20.76 8.71
CA ALA A 306 1.21 21.12 9.96
C ALA A 306 -0.18 20.49 10.06
N TYR A 307 -0.99 20.58 9.00
CA TYR A 307 -2.34 20.04 8.93
C TYR A 307 -2.33 18.50 8.98
N GLY A 308 -1.50 17.85 8.17
CA GLY A 308 -1.34 16.39 8.20
C GLY A 308 -0.85 15.89 9.56
N GLY A 309 0.12 16.60 10.16
CA GLY A 309 0.61 16.32 11.50
C GLY A 309 -0.48 16.44 12.57
N ALA A 310 -1.31 17.50 12.50
CA ALA A 310 -2.44 17.68 13.40
C ALA A 310 -3.48 16.56 13.26
N LEU A 311 -3.79 16.12 12.05
CA LEU A 311 -4.69 14.98 11.80
C LEU A 311 -4.12 13.67 12.36
N LEU A 312 -2.82 13.42 12.18
CA LEU A 312 -2.16 12.26 12.76
C LEU A 312 -2.21 12.29 14.29
N LEU A 313 -1.89 13.42 14.90
CA LEU A 313 -1.95 13.60 16.35
C LEU A 313 -3.37 13.40 16.87
N ALA A 314 -4.37 13.97 16.20
CA ALA A 314 -5.78 13.77 16.54
C ALA A 314 -6.15 12.28 16.47
N GLY A 315 -5.76 11.56 15.41
CA GLY A 315 -5.98 10.13 15.28
C GLY A 315 -5.32 9.30 16.38
N VAL A 316 -4.08 9.63 16.74
CA VAL A 316 -3.33 8.97 17.82
C VAL A 316 -3.98 9.21 19.18
N VAL A 317 -4.37 10.45 19.49
CA VAL A 317 -4.96 10.81 20.78
C VAL A 317 -6.39 10.27 20.90
N LEU A 318 -7.23 10.49 19.90
CA LEU A 318 -8.62 10.03 19.91
C LEU A 318 -8.72 8.51 19.86
N GLY A 319 -7.94 7.88 18.96
CA GLY A 319 -7.85 6.42 18.89
C GLY A 319 -7.27 5.82 20.16
N GLY A 320 -6.26 6.46 20.76
CA GLY A 320 -5.65 6.03 22.01
C GLY A 320 -6.62 6.09 23.19
N ARG A 321 -7.29 7.24 23.39
CA ARG A 321 -8.33 7.40 24.42
C ARG A 321 -9.42 6.35 24.27
N ARG A 322 -9.84 6.09 23.03
CA ARG A 322 -10.89 5.11 22.75
C ARG A 322 -10.49 3.67 23.08
N LEU A 323 -9.20 3.34 22.98
CA LEU A 323 -8.65 2.06 23.44
C LEU A 323 -8.55 2.00 24.96
N ASP A 324 -8.12 3.08 25.60
CA ASP A 324 -8.04 3.16 27.06
C ASP A 324 -9.43 3.00 27.72
N GLU A 325 -10.46 3.65 27.15
CA GLU A 325 -11.83 3.62 27.67
C GLU A 325 -12.56 2.29 27.46
N ARG A 326 -12.24 1.54 26.40
CA ARG A 326 -12.96 0.30 26.02
C ARG A 326 -12.05 -0.86 25.68
N ALA A 327 -10.96 -1.01 26.42
CA ALA A 327 -10.00 -2.10 26.24
C ALA A 327 -10.66 -3.49 26.34
N PRO A 328 -11.56 -3.79 27.30
CA PRO A 328 -12.21 -5.10 27.39
C PRO A 328 -13.07 -5.43 26.17
N GLU A 329 -13.85 -4.47 25.68
CA GLU A 329 -14.70 -4.64 24.50
C GLU A 329 -13.86 -4.84 23.24
N MET A 330 -12.76 -4.08 23.11
CA MET A 330 -11.81 -4.27 22.01
C MET A 330 -11.18 -5.66 22.05
N LEU A 331 -10.78 -6.18 23.21
CA LEU A 331 -10.29 -7.56 23.34
C LEU A 331 -11.35 -8.59 22.91
N GLY A 332 -12.60 -8.38 23.29
CA GLY A 332 -13.72 -9.24 22.88
C GLY A 332 -13.92 -9.25 21.35
N GLN A 333 -13.80 -8.09 20.70
CA GLN A 333 -13.84 -7.98 19.24
C GLN A 333 -12.64 -8.69 18.58
N LEU A 334 -11.43 -8.47 19.09
CA LEU A 334 -10.20 -9.03 18.53
C LEU A 334 -10.09 -10.56 18.70
N ALA A 335 -10.72 -11.13 19.72
CA ALA A 335 -10.83 -12.57 19.88
C ALA A 335 -11.56 -13.25 18.70
N HIS A 336 -12.45 -12.52 18.02
CA HIS A 336 -13.24 -13.01 16.89
C HIS A 336 -12.80 -12.43 15.53
N ALA A 337 -11.82 -11.52 15.52
CA ALA A 337 -11.41 -10.81 14.31
C ALA A 337 -10.56 -11.66 13.35
N GLN A 338 -9.97 -12.76 13.83
CA GLN A 338 -9.11 -13.64 13.04
C GLN A 338 -9.89 -14.83 12.45
N ILE A 339 -10.18 -14.72 11.15
CA ILE A 339 -11.02 -15.67 10.40
C ILE A 339 -10.14 -16.48 9.43
#